data_AF-A0A736I5I1-F1
#
_entry.id   AF-A0A736I5I1-F1
#
_cell.length_a   1.000
_cell.length_b   1.000
_cell.length_c   1.000
_cell.angle_alpha   90.00
_cell.angle_beta   90.00
_cell.angle_gamma   90.00
#
_symmetry.space_group_name_H-M   'P 1'
#
loop_
_entity.id
_entity.type
_entity.pdbx_description
1 polymer ?
#
loop_
_entity_poly.entity_id
_entity_poly.type
_entity_poly.pdbx_seq_one_letter_code
_entity_poly.pdbx_strand_id
1 'polypeptide(L)'
;MRWNYRLLIDREWSGRNAVALSAGVNGIYLLRANLDVAFYDSGRQINPLTARLTGNVAGVMKLFNRCGWQAEPESDASLPHQYSLMARQGVPRQDDWS
;
A
#
# COMPACT_ATOMS: atom_id res chain seq x y z
N MET A 1 18.08 -11.98 -1.32
CA MET A 1 16.64 -11.88 -1.66
C MET A 1 16.40 -10.54 -2.35
N ARG A 2 15.90 -10.53 -3.59
CA ARG A 2 15.66 -9.29 -4.34
C ARG A 2 14.19 -8.89 -4.23
N TRP A 3 13.92 -7.67 -3.78
CA TRP A 3 12.58 -7.08 -3.73
C TRP A 3 12.45 -6.04 -4.84
N ASN A 4 11.34 -6.09 -5.58
CA ASN A 4 11.00 -5.03 -6.52
C ASN A 4 10.09 -4.02 -5.82
N TYR A 5 10.46 -2.74 -5.86
CA TYR A 5 9.63 -1.64 -5.37
C TYR A 5 9.39 -0.66 -6.51
N ARG A 6 8.13 -0.32 -6.80
CA ARG A 6 7.79 0.63 -7.86
C ARG A 6 6.54 1.44 -7.53
N LEU A 7 6.55 2.70 -7.94
CA LEU A 7 5.34 3.51 -8.08
C LEU A 7 4.81 3.32 -9.50
N LEU A 8 3.61 2.81 -9.63
CA LEU A 8 2.94 2.58 -10.91
C LEU A 8 1.98 3.72 -11.17
N ILE A 9 2.02 4.29 -12.38
CA ILE A 9 0.97 5.19 -12.85
C ILE A 9 -0.29 4.39 -13.20
N ASP A 10 -1.45 5.05 -13.36
CA ASP A 10 -2.73 4.37 -13.62
C ASP A 10 -2.66 3.38 -14.79
N ARG A 11 -1.95 3.77 -15.85
CA ARG A 11 -1.75 2.95 -17.07
C ARG A 11 -0.97 1.66 -16.80
N GLU A 12 -0.04 1.71 -15.85
CA GLU A 12 0.78 0.57 -15.42
C GLU A 12 0.09 -0.24 -14.33
N TRP A 13 -0.89 0.35 -13.65
CA TRP A 13 -1.70 -0.31 -12.63
C TRP A 13 -2.81 -1.16 -13.24
N SER A 14 -3.54 -0.62 -14.22
CA SER A 14 -4.66 -1.28 -14.86
C SER A 14 -4.77 -0.96 -16.35
N GLY A 15 -5.56 -1.77 -17.07
CA GLY A 15 -5.76 -1.65 -18.50
C GLY A 15 -4.66 -2.33 -19.32
N ARG A 16 -4.57 -1.98 -20.61
CA ARG A 16 -3.73 -2.69 -21.59
C ARG A 16 -2.22 -2.65 -21.31
N ASN A 17 -1.75 -1.67 -20.54
CA ASN A 17 -0.34 -1.48 -20.21
C ASN A 17 -0.02 -1.91 -18.78
N ALA A 18 -0.95 -2.62 -18.12
CA ALA A 18 -0.77 -3.05 -16.75
C ALA A 18 0.48 -3.94 -16.62
N VAL A 19 1.26 -3.69 -15.57
CA VAL A 19 2.44 -4.51 -15.26
C VAL A 19 1.96 -5.90 -14.86
N ALA A 20 2.44 -6.91 -15.58
CA ALA A 20 2.20 -8.30 -15.23
C ALA A 20 2.93 -8.64 -13.92
N LEU A 21 2.16 -9.00 -12.89
CA LEU A 21 2.68 -9.41 -11.60
C LEU A 21 2.87 -10.93 -11.55
N SER A 22 3.94 -11.37 -10.89
CA SER A 22 4.20 -12.79 -10.65
C SER A 22 4.11 -13.09 -9.16
N ALA A 23 3.24 -14.03 -8.79
CA ALA A 23 3.06 -14.45 -7.39
C ALA A 23 4.36 -15.01 -6.76
N GLY A 24 5.28 -15.55 -7.57
CA GLY A 24 6.57 -16.09 -7.10
C GLY A 24 7.68 -15.05 -6.93
N VAL A 25 7.46 -13.80 -7.37
CA VAL A 25 8.46 -12.74 -7.30
C VAL A 25 8.09 -11.75 -6.20
N ASN A 26 9.04 -11.49 -5.30
CA ASN A 26 8.87 -10.51 -4.23
C ASN A 26 8.70 -9.09 -4.80
N GLY A 27 7.58 -8.45 -4.50
CA GLY A 27 7.25 -7.14 -5.03
C GLY A 27 6.32 -6.33 -4.13
N ILE A 28 6.56 -5.02 -4.09
CA ILE A 28 5.71 -4.01 -3.46
C ILE A 28 5.47 -2.91 -4.49
N TYR A 29 4.23 -2.74 -4.91
CA TYR A 29 3.84 -1.76 -5.92
C TYR A 29 2.79 -0.82 -5.34
N LEU A 30 2.93 0.48 -5.51
CA LEU A 30 1.93 1.46 -5.08
C LEU A 30 1.35 2.20 -6.28
N LEU A 31 0.07 2.53 -6.20
CA LEU A 31 -0.57 3.42 -7.16
C LEU A 31 -0.12 4.86 -6.92
N ARG A 32 0.60 5.45 -7.89
CA ARG A 32 1.16 6.79 -7.77
C ARG A 32 0.10 7.85 -7.51
N ALA A 33 -1.01 7.83 -8.25
CA ALA A 33 -2.09 8.80 -8.10
C ALA A 33 -2.71 8.79 -6.68
N ASN A 34 -2.63 7.67 -5.96
CA ASN A 34 -3.14 7.57 -4.60
C ASN A 34 -2.25 8.34 -3.61
N LEU A 35 -0.93 8.45 -3.86
CA LEU A 35 -0.03 9.21 -2.98
C LEU A 35 -0.42 10.69 -2.89
N ASP A 36 -0.89 11.28 -3.99
CA ASP A 36 -1.23 12.71 -4.08
C ASP A 36 -2.44 13.08 -3.20
N VAL A 37 -3.27 12.09 -2.83
CA VAL A 37 -4.51 12.30 -2.04
C VAL A 37 -4.50 11.56 -0.71
N ALA A 38 -3.48 10.74 -0.43
CA ALA A 38 -3.41 9.91 0.75
C ALA A 38 -2.88 10.62 1.99
N PHE A 39 -2.20 11.75 1.83
CA PHE A 39 -1.55 12.47 2.92
C PHE A 39 -1.93 13.95 2.91
N TYR A 40 -2.05 14.52 4.11
CA TYR A 40 -1.99 15.97 4.26
C TYR A 40 -0.57 16.49 4.03
N ASP A 41 -0.44 17.80 3.80
CA ASP A 41 0.86 18.50 3.69
C ASP A 41 1.76 18.30 4.93
N SER A 42 1.15 18.02 6.09
CA SER A 42 1.86 17.67 7.33
C SER A 42 2.49 16.27 7.32
N GLY A 43 2.28 15.47 6.26
CA GLY A 43 2.73 14.08 6.17
C GLY A 43 1.83 13.08 6.91
N ARG A 44 0.74 13.53 7.54
CA ARG A 44 -0.24 12.63 8.16
C ARG A 44 -1.06 11.94 7.08
N GLN A 45 -1.11 10.61 7.11
CA GLN A 45 -1.97 9.84 6.22
C GLN A 45 -3.45 10.04 6.60
N ILE A 46 -4.29 10.24 5.59
CA ILE A 46 -5.73 10.45 5.70
C ILE A 46 -6.55 9.44 4.91
N ASN A 47 -6.03 8.96 3.78
CA ASN A 47 -6.67 7.92 2.96
C ASN A 47 -5.74 6.72 2.82
N PRO A 48 -6.28 5.49 2.70
CA PRO A 48 -5.47 4.31 2.49
C PRO A 48 -4.75 4.34 1.14
N LEU A 49 -3.50 3.87 1.14
CA LEU A 49 -2.76 3.65 -0.10
C LEU A 49 -3.18 2.32 -0.73
N THR A 50 -3.43 2.33 -2.04
CA THR A 50 -3.62 1.10 -2.81
C THR A 50 -2.25 0.51 -3.16
N ALA A 51 -2.02 -0.72 -2.70
CA ALA A 51 -0.79 -1.46 -2.91
C ALA A 51 -1.06 -2.80 -3.61
N ARG A 52 -0.07 -3.32 -4.34
CA ARG A 52 -0.02 -4.72 -4.75
C ARG A 52 1.20 -5.40 -4.16
N LEU A 53 1.00 -6.54 -3.51
CA LEU A 53 2.02 -7.30 -2.80
C LEU A 53 2.15 -8.72 -3.37
N THR A 54 3.36 -9.11 -3.76
CA THR A 54 3.66 -10.43 -4.34
C THR A 54 4.83 -11.12 -3.66
N GLY A 55 4.98 -12.43 -3.88
CA GLY A 55 6.03 -13.24 -3.26
C GLY A 55 5.77 -13.49 -1.77
N ASN A 56 6.73 -13.16 -0.91
CA ASN A 56 6.62 -13.34 0.53
C ASN A 56 5.74 -12.27 1.20
N VAL A 57 4.44 -12.29 0.88
CA VAL A 57 3.45 -11.36 1.42
C VAL A 57 3.37 -11.48 2.94
N ALA A 58 3.34 -12.70 3.49
CA ALA A 58 3.30 -12.92 4.94
C ALA A 58 4.47 -12.25 5.68
N GLY A 59 5.68 -12.28 5.11
CA GLY A 59 6.85 -11.60 5.66
C GLY A 59 6.72 -10.08 5.63
N VAL A 60 6.21 -9.52 4.53
CA VAL A 60 5.95 -8.08 4.41
C VAL A 60 4.83 -7.62 5.33
N MET A 61 3.75 -8.39 5.49
CA MET A 61 2.68 -8.07 6.43
C MET A 61 3.20 -7.96 7.87
N LYS A 62 4.14 -8.83 8.27
CA LYS A 62 4.82 -8.74 9.57
C LYS A 62 5.69 -7.48 9.67
N LEU A 63 6.39 -7.09 8.61
CA LEU A 63 7.18 -5.86 8.56
C LEU A 63 6.28 -4.62 8.67
N PHE A 64 5.24 -4.57 7.82
CA PHE A 64 3.93 -3.97 8.00
C PHE A 64 3.65 -3.53 9.43
N ASN A 65 3.17 -4.52 10.18
CA ASN A 65 2.67 -4.37 11.52
C ASN A 65 3.71 -3.78 12.49
N ARG A 66 4.98 -4.19 12.38
CA ARG A 66 6.07 -3.68 13.23
C ARG A 66 6.40 -2.21 12.97
N CYS A 67 6.21 -1.73 11.75
CA CYS A 67 6.48 -0.34 11.37
C CYS A 67 5.26 0.57 11.60
N GLY A 68 4.23 0.09 12.30
CA GLY A 68 3.02 0.86 12.55
C GLY A 68 2.10 0.98 11.34
N TRP A 69 2.24 0.09 10.35
CA TRP A 69 1.38 0.06 9.17
C TRP A 69 0.48 -1.17 9.19
N GLN A 70 -0.77 -0.98 8.81
CA GLN A 70 -1.76 -2.02 8.62
C GLN A 70 -1.98 -2.21 7.13
N ALA A 71 -2.04 -3.48 6.73
CA ALA A 71 -2.28 -3.89 5.37
C ALA A 71 -3.48 -4.82 5.37
N GLU A 72 -4.48 -4.51 4.56
CA GLU A 72 -5.74 -5.27 4.48
C GLU A 72 -5.94 -5.73 3.05
N PRO A 73 -6.17 -7.02 2.80
CA PRO A 73 -6.44 -7.50 1.44
C PRO A 73 -7.76 -6.90 0.95
N GLU A 74 -7.81 -6.53 -0.32
CA GLU A 74 -9.07 -6.13 -0.94
C GLU A 74 -10.01 -7.35 -1.03
N SER A 75 -11.29 -7.16 -0.75
CA SER A 75 -12.26 -8.28 -0.66
C SER A 75 -12.67 -8.82 -2.02
N ASP A 76 -12.36 -8.10 -3.10
CA ASP A 76 -12.67 -8.50 -4.47
C ASP A 76 -11.69 -9.57 -4.97
N ALA A 77 -12.21 -10.78 -5.21
CA ALA A 77 -11.44 -11.90 -5.75
C ALA A 77 -10.82 -11.63 -7.14
N SER A 78 -11.32 -10.63 -7.89
CA SER A 78 -10.78 -10.22 -9.18
C SER A 78 -9.51 -9.36 -9.09
N LEU A 79 -9.14 -8.93 -7.88
CA LEU A 79 -7.96 -8.10 -7.60
C LEU A 79 -6.92 -8.87 -6.77
N PRO A 80 -6.38 -9.99 -7.29
CA PRO A 80 -5.36 -10.74 -6.58
C PRO A 80 -4.17 -9.83 -6.31
N HIS A 81 -3.59 -9.99 -5.12
CA HIS A 81 -2.45 -9.21 -4.63
C HIS A 81 -2.76 -7.77 -4.23
N GLN A 82 -3.99 -7.26 -4.33
CA GLN A 82 -4.30 -5.88 -3.94
C GLN A 82 -4.55 -5.74 -2.43
N TYR A 83 -3.98 -4.70 -1.84
CA TYR A 83 -4.08 -4.37 -0.43
C TYR A 83 -4.32 -2.87 -0.22
N SER A 84 -5.06 -2.55 0.82
CA SER A 84 -5.16 -1.22 1.41
C SER A 84 -4.08 -1.07 2.48
N LEU A 85 -3.25 -0.03 2.41
CA LEU A 85 -2.21 0.28 3.40
C LEU A 85 -2.55 1.55 4.17
N MET A 86 -2.60 1.44 5.50
CA MET A 86 -2.88 2.55 6.39
C MET A 86 -1.88 2.58 7.55
N ALA A 87 -1.27 3.73 7.80
CA ALA A 87 -0.52 3.98 9.00
C ALA A 87 -1.49 3.96 10.18
N ARG A 88 -1.12 3.25 11.24
CA ARG A 88 -1.85 3.28 12.50
C ARG A 88 -1.87 4.72 12.97
N GLN A 89 -3.06 5.30 12.98
CA GLN A 89 -3.26 6.61 13.57
C GLN A 89 -2.95 6.45 15.06
N GLY A 90 -1.94 7.16 15.56
CA GLY A 90 -1.74 7.29 16.99
C GLY A 90 -3.02 7.81 17.63
N VAL A 91 -3.27 7.46 18.90
CA VAL A 91 -4.33 8.11 19.69
C VAL A 91 -4.17 9.62 19.53
N PRO A 92 -5.22 10.38 19.17
CA PRO A 92 -5.11 11.83 19.11
C PRO A 92 -4.54 12.30 20.44
N ARG A 93 -3.39 13.00 20.41
CA ARG A 93 -2.95 13.70 21.61
C ARG A 93 -4.05 14.71 21.92
N GLN A 94 -4.55 14.67 23.15
CA GLN A 94 -5.71 15.44 23.60
C GLN A 94 -5.47 16.96 23.58
N ASP A 95 -4.30 17.39 23.11
CA ASP A 95 -3.75 18.73 23.26
C ASP A 95 -4.10 19.64 22.05
N ASP A 96 -4.73 19.11 20.99
CA ASP A 96 -5.03 19.86 19.76
C ASP A 96 -6.34 20.68 19.80
N TRP A 97 -6.95 20.89 20.98
CA TRP A 97 -8.17 21.71 21.15
C TRP A 97 -7.99 22.87 22.15
N SER A 98 -6.91 23.66 22.02
CA SER A 98 -6.75 24.93 22.75
C SER A 98 -6.75 26.12 21.81
#